data_AF-A0A1B9M1I7-F1
#
_entry.id   AF-A0A1B9M1I7-F1
#
_cell.length_a   1.000
_cell.length_b   1.000
_cell.length_c   1.000
_cell.angle_alpha   90.00
_cell.angle_beta   90.00
_cell.angle_gamma   90.00
#
_symmetry.space_group_name_H-M   'P 1'
#
loop_
_entity.id
_entity.type
_entity.pdbx_description
1 polymer ?
#
loop_
_entity_poly.entity_id
_entity_poly.type
_entity_poly.pdbx_seq_one_letter_code
_entity_poly.pdbx_strand_id
1 'polypeptide(L)'
;MYDLVDYAVVDISKAEQDYKEVKQLLSRSDLDLDSQVTVFMVAKINEQIIACAGIDRNIIKCVAIDPNYRGNQLNLTLMDHAIKYANENGYFHLFLYTKPENIDFFKGCGFYPIVEITDLVVLMENNPVGIRQYCKQLSTQQKEGSKIGSIVMNANPFTKGHQYLIQYAASQCDWLHVFVVNENASLFSFDTRLKLVKDGTKQIKNVTVHASSPYIISRATFPTYFLKDKTKIDQAYMGIDLLIFRNYIAPALNINYRFVGTEPYDEVTKAYNEAMSYWLEDKAVSNHSAITFVEVQRITEGDTIVSASLVRKLLASGQYEEVKKLVPSTTWDYLSANLDKFKI
;
A
#
# COMPACT_ATOMS: atom_id res chain seq x y z
N MET A 1 -46.38 4.19 -2.53
CA MET A 1 -45.82 4.49 -1.20
C MET A 1 -44.34 4.25 -1.37
N TYR A 2 -43.51 5.31 -1.36
CA TYR A 2 -42.07 5.09 -1.44
C TYR A 2 -41.64 4.59 -0.06
N ASP A 3 -41.14 3.36 0.02
CA ASP A 3 -40.59 2.84 1.26
C ASP A 3 -39.45 3.75 1.72
N LEU A 4 -39.48 4.16 2.99
CA LEU A 4 -38.48 5.05 3.55
C LEU A 4 -37.16 4.28 3.66
N VAL A 5 -36.13 4.77 2.97
CA VAL A 5 -34.78 4.20 3.06
C VAL A 5 -34.07 4.85 4.24
N ASP A 6 -33.60 4.03 5.18
CA ASP A 6 -32.75 4.45 6.29
C ASP A 6 -31.26 4.21 5.97
N TYR A 7 -30.38 5.07 6.45
CA TYR A 7 -28.94 4.97 6.23
C TYR A 7 -28.20 4.95 7.57
N ALA A 8 -27.43 3.89 7.80
CA ALA A 8 -26.74 3.69 9.07
C ALA A 8 -25.31 3.18 8.87
N VAL A 9 -24.44 3.52 9.81
CA VAL A 9 -23.12 2.88 9.94
C VAL A 9 -23.29 1.66 10.83
N VAL A 10 -22.90 0.48 10.35
CA VAL A 10 -22.88 -0.76 11.11
C VAL A 10 -21.47 -1.29 11.26
N ASP A 11 -21.20 -1.93 12.39
CA ASP A 11 -19.97 -2.68 12.64
C ASP A 11 -20.31 -4.17 12.68
N ILE A 12 -20.06 -4.87 11.58
CA ILE A 12 -20.45 -6.27 11.39
C ILE A 12 -19.69 -7.22 12.32
N SER A 13 -18.65 -6.77 13.02
CA SER A 13 -18.01 -7.59 14.06
C SER A 13 -18.80 -7.61 15.38
N LYS A 14 -19.81 -6.74 15.52
CA LYS A 14 -20.62 -6.59 16.74
C LYS A 14 -22.02 -7.18 16.63
N ALA A 15 -22.51 -7.42 15.41
CA ALA A 15 -23.86 -7.91 15.16
C ALA A 15 -23.84 -9.03 14.11
N GLU A 16 -24.21 -10.25 14.54
CA GLU A 16 -24.23 -11.42 13.66
C GLU A 16 -25.25 -11.29 12.52
N GLN A 17 -26.36 -10.59 12.77
CA GLN A 17 -27.39 -10.35 11.76
C GLN A 17 -26.87 -9.45 10.64
N ASP A 18 -26.27 -8.30 10.96
CA ASP A 18 -25.68 -7.40 9.95
C ASP A 18 -24.57 -8.11 9.16
N TYR A 19 -23.74 -8.93 9.83
CA TYR A 19 -22.73 -9.75 9.15
C TYR A 19 -23.36 -10.69 8.09
N LYS A 20 -24.42 -11.42 8.48
CA LYS A 20 -25.10 -12.36 7.57
C LYS A 20 -25.74 -11.62 6.39
N GLU A 21 -26.41 -10.51 6.64
CA GLU A 21 -27.08 -9.72 5.59
C GLU A 21 -26.09 -9.11 4.60
N VAL A 22 -25.02 -8.46 5.09
CA VAL A 22 -23.96 -7.91 4.23
C VAL A 22 -23.31 -9.01 3.40
N LYS A 23 -22.97 -10.15 4.01
CA LYS A 23 -22.37 -11.28 3.29
C LYS A 23 -23.28 -11.83 2.19
N GLN A 24 -24.58 -11.96 2.47
CA GLN A 24 -25.56 -12.40 1.47
C GLN A 24 -25.70 -11.39 0.33
N LEU A 25 -25.75 -10.10 0.63
CA LEU A 25 -25.85 -9.03 -0.36
C LEU A 25 -24.63 -8.99 -1.30
N LEU A 26 -23.43 -9.11 -0.72
CA LEU A 26 -22.18 -9.16 -1.50
C LEU A 26 -22.16 -10.39 -2.41
N SER A 27 -22.52 -11.57 -1.89
CA SER A 27 -22.57 -12.80 -2.68
C SER A 27 -23.55 -12.71 -3.86
N ARG A 28 -24.70 -12.05 -3.70
CA ARG A 28 -25.66 -11.78 -4.81
C ARG A 28 -25.11 -10.82 -5.87
N SER A 29 -24.05 -10.09 -5.55
CA SER A 29 -23.37 -9.14 -6.44
C SER A 29 -22.04 -9.70 -6.98
N ASP A 30 -21.80 -11.00 -6.83
CA ASP A 30 -20.54 -11.67 -7.18
C ASP A 30 -19.31 -10.99 -6.55
N LEU A 31 -19.46 -10.67 -5.26
CA LEU A 31 -18.42 -10.11 -4.40
C LEU A 31 -18.28 -10.96 -3.13
N ASP A 32 -17.04 -11.13 -2.68
CA ASP A 32 -16.73 -11.71 -1.38
C ASP A 32 -16.55 -10.62 -0.32
N LEU A 33 -16.89 -10.97 0.92
CA LEU A 33 -16.62 -10.10 2.06
C LEU A 33 -15.12 -10.11 2.39
N ASP A 34 -14.50 -8.95 2.34
CA ASP A 34 -13.14 -8.76 2.82
C ASP A 34 -13.10 -8.86 4.36
N SER A 35 -12.35 -9.83 4.87
CA SER A 35 -12.19 -10.12 6.30
C SER A 35 -11.68 -8.94 7.15
N GLN A 36 -11.05 -7.93 6.54
CA GLN A 36 -10.54 -6.74 7.24
C GLN A 36 -11.58 -5.62 7.34
N VAL A 37 -12.69 -5.72 6.64
CA VAL A 37 -13.74 -4.69 6.64
C VAL A 37 -14.79 -5.08 7.65
N THR A 38 -14.83 -4.34 8.76
CA THR A 38 -15.87 -4.51 9.77
C THR A 38 -16.89 -3.38 9.75
N VAL A 39 -16.52 -2.20 9.26
CA VAL A 39 -17.41 -1.03 9.21
C VAL A 39 -18.04 -0.90 7.83
N PHE A 40 -19.36 -0.80 7.80
CA PHE A 40 -20.14 -0.60 6.58
C PHE A 40 -21.10 0.58 6.73
N MET A 41 -21.18 1.42 5.71
CA MET A 41 -22.36 2.24 5.48
C MET A 41 -23.41 1.34 4.82
N VAL A 42 -24.63 1.28 5.35
CA VAL A 42 -25.72 0.46 4.82
C VAL A 42 -26.97 1.28 4.57
N ALA A 43 -27.73 0.89 3.56
CA ALA A 43 -29.09 1.36 3.34
C ALA A 43 -30.09 0.25 3.68
N LYS A 44 -31.11 0.57 4.46
CA LYS A 44 -32.11 -0.38 4.97
C LYS A 44 -33.52 0.00 4.52
N ILE A 45 -34.32 -1.01 4.18
CA ILE A 45 -35.79 -0.90 4.01
C ILE A 45 -36.42 -1.96 4.91
N ASN A 46 -37.35 -1.56 5.77
CA ASN A 46 -38.00 -2.46 6.73
C ASN A 46 -36.97 -3.29 7.54
N GLU A 47 -35.91 -2.63 8.04
CA GLU A 47 -34.75 -3.22 8.73
C GLU A 47 -33.83 -4.14 7.91
N GLN A 48 -34.20 -4.47 6.67
CA GLN A 48 -33.38 -5.30 5.79
C GLN A 48 -32.34 -4.47 5.04
N ILE A 49 -31.07 -4.88 5.07
CA ILE A 49 -30.00 -4.26 4.29
C ILE A 49 -30.21 -4.53 2.79
N ILE A 50 -30.38 -3.45 2.02
CA ILE A 50 -30.56 -3.50 0.56
C ILE A 50 -29.36 -2.92 -0.21
N ALA A 51 -28.48 -2.18 0.47
CA ALA A 51 -27.22 -1.71 -0.10
C ALA A 51 -26.16 -1.56 0.98
N CYS A 52 -24.88 -1.74 0.62
CA CYS A 52 -23.76 -1.56 1.53
C CYS A 52 -22.53 -0.99 0.82
N ALA A 53 -21.70 -0.27 1.57
CA ALA A 53 -20.38 0.20 1.18
C ALA A 53 -19.43 0.00 2.37
N GLY A 54 -18.44 -0.87 2.20
CA GLY A 54 -17.44 -1.17 3.21
C GLY A 54 -16.38 -0.07 3.30
N ILE A 55 -16.02 0.30 4.53
CA ILE A 55 -15.08 1.39 4.82
C ILE A 55 -13.92 0.83 5.66
N ASP A 56 -12.71 0.82 5.09
CA ASP A 56 -11.46 0.52 5.80
C ASP A 56 -10.57 1.76 5.74
N ARG A 57 -10.63 2.59 6.79
CA ARG A 57 -9.91 3.87 6.86
C ARG A 57 -10.21 4.76 5.66
N ASN A 58 -9.22 5.01 4.81
CA ASN A 58 -9.32 5.81 3.60
C ASN A 58 -9.64 4.99 2.35
N ILE A 59 -10.15 3.76 2.50
CA ILE A 59 -10.48 2.87 1.39
C ILE A 59 -11.97 2.52 1.45
N ILE A 60 -12.68 2.73 0.35
CA ILE A 60 -14.03 2.22 0.13
C ILE A 60 -13.94 0.96 -0.74
N LYS A 61 -14.61 -0.11 -0.33
CA LYS A 61 -14.65 -1.41 -1.02
C LYS A 61 -15.93 -2.16 -0.67
N CYS A 62 -16.15 -3.33 -1.26
CA CYS A 62 -17.34 -4.15 -1.01
C CYS A 62 -18.65 -3.35 -1.17
N VAL A 63 -18.74 -2.57 -2.26
CA VAL A 63 -19.93 -1.79 -2.57
C VAL A 63 -20.92 -2.67 -3.34
N ALA A 64 -22.10 -2.92 -2.77
CA ALA A 64 -23.12 -3.77 -3.37
C ALA A 64 -24.52 -3.22 -3.14
N ILE A 65 -25.40 -3.46 -4.11
CA ILE A 65 -26.81 -3.07 -4.07
C ILE A 65 -27.66 -4.25 -4.55
N ASP A 66 -28.75 -4.50 -3.85
CA ASP A 66 -29.71 -5.53 -4.20
C ASP A 66 -30.23 -5.28 -5.63
N PRO A 67 -30.19 -6.27 -6.53
CA PRO A 67 -30.59 -6.12 -7.93
C PRO A 67 -31.98 -5.52 -8.12
N ASN A 68 -32.92 -5.76 -7.20
CA ASN A 68 -34.29 -5.25 -7.27
C ASN A 68 -34.39 -3.74 -7.02
N TYR A 69 -33.31 -3.13 -6.50
CA TYR A 69 -33.25 -1.71 -6.13
C TYR A 69 -32.21 -0.93 -6.97
N ARG A 70 -31.67 -1.55 -8.03
CA ARG A 70 -30.75 -0.90 -8.99
C ARG A 70 -31.47 0.19 -9.78
N GLY A 71 -30.78 1.31 -10.05
CA GLY A 71 -31.29 2.42 -10.87
C GLY A 71 -31.93 3.58 -10.10
N ASN A 72 -31.97 3.51 -8.76
CA ASN A 72 -32.43 4.61 -7.90
C ASN A 72 -31.26 5.53 -7.47
N GLN A 73 -31.56 6.73 -6.94
CA GLN A 73 -30.57 7.61 -6.28
C GLN A 73 -29.89 6.95 -5.06
N LEU A 74 -30.35 5.77 -4.65
CA LEU A 74 -29.84 4.97 -3.54
C LEU A 74 -28.31 4.89 -3.52
N ASN A 75 -27.69 4.60 -4.66
CA ASN A 75 -26.24 4.37 -4.73
C ASN A 75 -25.45 5.66 -4.49
N LEU A 76 -25.93 6.77 -5.05
CA LEU A 76 -25.29 8.08 -4.88
C LEU A 76 -25.39 8.50 -3.41
N THR A 77 -26.58 8.40 -2.81
CA THR A 77 -26.78 8.73 -1.40
C THR A 77 -25.96 7.81 -0.48
N LEU A 78 -25.89 6.50 -0.75
CA LEU A 78 -25.06 5.58 0.01
C LEU A 78 -23.58 6.00 -0.03
N MET A 79 -23.08 6.34 -1.22
CA MET A 79 -21.70 6.80 -1.40
C MET A 79 -21.45 8.14 -0.71
N ASP A 80 -22.37 9.10 -0.80
CA ASP A 80 -22.27 10.39 -0.10
C ASP A 80 -22.18 10.19 1.42
N HIS A 81 -23.01 9.31 1.97
CA HIS A 81 -22.98 8.96 3.39
C HIS A 81 -21.66 8.26 3.77
N ALA A 82 -21.15 7.33 2.94
CA ALA A 82 -19.87 6.66 3.18
C ALA A 82 -18.69 7.63 3.16
N ILE A 83 -18.64 8.54 2.17
CA ILE A 83 -17.63 9.59 2.06
C ILE A 83 -17.70 10.54 3.27
N LYS A 84 -18.91 10.95 3.65
CA LYS A 84 -19.13 11.80 4.82
C LYS A 84 -18.62 11.13 6.09
N TYR A 85 -18.95 9.86 6.31
CA TYR A 85 -18.43 9.11 7.46
C TYR A 85 -16.91 9.05 7.46
N ALA A 86 -16.28 8.76 6.32
CA ALA A 86 -14.82 8.71 6.22
C ALA A 86 -14.18 10.08 6.53
N ASN A 87 -14.75 11.17 6.01
CA ASN A 87 -14.31 12.55 6.29
C ASN A 87 -14.43 12.91 7.78
N GLU A 88 -15.54 12.55 8.43
CA GLU A 88 -15.76 12.75 9.86
C GLU A 88 -14.74 12.00 10.73
N ASN A 89 -14.16 10.92 10.20
CA ASN A 89 -13.08 10.16 10.83
C ASN A 89 -11.67 10.60 10.37
N GLY A 90 -11.55 11.73 9.67
CA GLY A 90 -10.28 12.33 9.26
C GLY A 90 -9.68 11.77 7.96
N TYR A 91 -10.42 10.95 7.21
CA TYR A 91 -9.98 10.40 5.93
C TYR A 91 -10.57 11.19 4.77
N PHE A 92 -9.82 12.17 4.27
CA PHE A 92 -10.28 13.06 3.19
C PHE A 92 -9.89 12.58 1.78
N HIS A 93 -8.73 11.95 1.65
CA HIS A 93 -8.26 11.38 0.39
C HIS A 93 -8.55 9.89 0.38
N LEU A 94 -9.61 9.54 -0.34
CA LEU A 94 -10.19 8.20 -0.37
C LEU A 94 -9.79 7.48 -1.65
N PHE A 95 -9.50 6.19 -1.49
CA PHE A 95 -9.33 5.24 -2.58
C PHE A 95 -10.54 4.32 -2.67
N LEU A 96 -10.79 3.79 -3.87
CA LEU A 96 -11.89 2.88 -4.12
C LEU A 96 -11.46 1.75 -5.05
N TYR A 97 -11.77 0.53 -4.66
CA TYR A 97 -11.60 -0.66 -5.48
C TYR A 97 -12.92 -1.11 -6.07
N THR A 98 -12.94 -1.38 -7.37
CA THR A 98 -14.14 -1.91 -8.05
C THR A 98 -13.79 -2.69 -9.30
N LYS A 99 -14.77 -3.39 -9.89
CA LYS A 99 -14.66 -4.01 -11.21
C LYS A 99 -14.64 -2.93 -12.30
N PRO A 100 -13.91 -3.11 -13.42
CA PRO A 100 -13.83 -2.11 -14.50
C PRO A 100 -15.19 -1.66 -15.05
N GLU A 101 -16.17 -2.56 -15.13
CA GLU A 101 -17.55 -2.26 -15.56
C GLU A 101 -18.26 -1.19 -14.71
N ASN A 102 -17.81 -0.93 -13.48
CA ASN A 102 -18.40 0.06 -12.58
C ASN A 102 -17.73 1.45 -12.65
N ILE A 103 -16.71 1.64 -13.50
CA ILE A 103 -15.94 2.89 -13.55
C ILE A 103 -16.83 4.11 -13.74
N ASP A 104 -17.79 4.07 -14.66
CA ASP A 104 -18.62 5.24 -14.97
C ASP A 104 -19.59 5.59 -13.84
N PHE A 105 -20.05 4.58 -13.10
CA PHE A 105 -20.84 4.80 -11.89
C PHE A 105 -20.03 5.53 -10.82
N PHE A 106 -18.82 5.06 -10.52
CA PHE A 106 -17.97 5.66 -9.48
C PHE A 106 -17.39 7.02 -9.90
N LYS A 107 -17.19 7.26 -11.20
CA LYS A 107 -16.96 8.62 -11.73
C LYS A 107 -18.09 9.58 -11.39
N GLY A 108 -19.34 9.14 -11.52
CA GLY A 108 -20.51 9.91 -11.07
C GLY A 108 -20.51 10.21 -9.56
N CYS A 109 -19.85 9.37 -8.76
CA CYS A 109 -19.64 9.56 -7.32
C CYS A 109 -18.38 10.37 -6.97
N GLY A 110 -17.71 10.97 -7.96
CA GLY A 110 -16.50 11.77 -7.74
C GLY A 110 -15.20 10.97 -7.58
N PHE A 111 -15.18 9.69 -7.97
CA PHE A 111 -13.97 8.87 -8.00
C PHE A 111 -13.39 8.78 -9.42
N TYR A 112 -12.07 8.91 -9.54
CA TYR A 112 -11.37 8.94 -10.83
C TYR A 112 -10.38 7.78 -10.90
N PRO A 113 -10.33 7.03 -12.02
CA PRO A 113 -9.44 5.87 -12.14
C PRO A 113 -7.96 6.29 -12.12
N ILE A 114 -7.13 5.50 -11.44
CA ILE A 114 -5.67 5.65 -11.40
C ILE A 114 -5.02 4.57 -12.26
N VAL A 115 -5.29 3.31 -11.95
CA VAL A 115 -4.78 2.12 -12.64
C VAL A 115 -5.88 1.06 -12.70
N GLU A 116 -5.93 0.36 -13.82
CA GLU A 116 -6.80 -0.79 -14.06
C GLU A 116 -5.96 -2.02 -14.38
N ILE A 117 -6.32 -3.15 -13.78
CA ILE A 117 -5.93 -4.48 -14.23
C ILE A 117 -7.12 -5.02 -15.02
N THR A 118 -6.91 -5.23 -16.32
CA THR A 118 -7.94 -5.62 -17.29
C THR A 118 -8.81 -6.75 -16.75
N ASP A 119 -10.13 -6.57 -16.84
CA ASP A 119 -11.19 -7.51 -16.43
C ASP A 119 -11.18 -7.93 -14.94
N LEU A 120 -10.30 -7.37 -14.11
CA LEU A 120 -10.16 -7.77 -12.72
C LEU A 120 -10.53 -6.64 -11.75
N VAL A 121 -9.79 -5.54 -11.78
CA VAL A 121 -9.93 -4.50 -10.76
C VAL A 121 -9.42 -3.15 -11.25
N VAL A 122 -10.10 -2.08 -10.85
CA VAL A 122 -9.63 -0.71 -10.98
C VAL A 122 -9.46 -0.09 -9.60
N LEU A 123 -8.34 0.61 -9.40
CA LEU A 123 -8.15 1.52 -8.28
C LEU A 123 -8.54 2.93 -8.72
N MET A 124 -9.39 3.57 -7.94
CA MET A 124 -9.85 4.94 -8.16
C MET A 124 -9.55 5.81 -6.93
N GLU A 125 -9.49 7.14 -7.10
CA GLU A 125 -9.38 8.11 -6.00
C GLU A 125 -10.45 9.20 -6.06
N ASN A 126 -10.85 9.73 -4.91
CA ASN A 126 -11.82 10.84 -4.83
C ASN A 126 -11.20 12.23 -5.13
N ASN A 127 -10.01 12.27 -5.76
CA ASN A 127 -9.33 13.49 -6.13
C ASN A 127 -8.96 13.44 -7.62
N PRO A 128 -9.59 14.26 -8.49
CA PRO A 128 -9.36 14.19 -9.93
C PRO A 128 -7.92 14.48 -10.34
N VAL A 129 -7.13 15.14 -9.50
CA VAL A 129 -5.74 15.55 -9.75
C VAL A 129 -4.75 14.96 -8.74
N GLY A 130 -5.18 14.04 -7.86
CA GLY A 130 -4.39 13.59 -6.70
C GLY A 130 -3.02 13.05 -7.10
N ILE A 131 -2.99 11.96 -7.86
CA ILE A 131 -1.74 11.33 -8.27
C ILE A 131 -0.88 12.27 -9.13
N ARG A 132 -1.52 13.10 -9.97
CA ARG A 132 -0.83 14.07 -10.84
C ARG A 132 -0.15 15.17 -10.02
N GLN A 133 -0.80 15.65 -8.96
CA GLN A 133 -0.24 16.64 -8.05
C GLN A 133 0.94 16.04 -7.27
N TYR A 134 0.80 14.80 -6.80
CA TYR A 134 1.91 14.08 -6.17
C TYR A 134 3.12 13.94 -7.10
N CYS A 135 2.90 13.52 -8.36
CA CYS A 135 3.96 13.41 -9.36
C CYS A 135 4.62 14.76 -9.68
N LYS A 136 3.84 15.84 -9.74
CA LYS A 136 4.36 17.21 -9.92
C LYS A 136 5.24 17.66 -8.74
N GLN A 137 4.93 17.24 -7.52
CA GLN A 137 5.78 17.49 -6.36
C GLN A 137 7.07 16.66 -6.45
N LEU A 138 6.96 15.37 -6.80
CA LEU A 138 8.12 14.50 -6.99
C LEU A 138 9.07 15.02 -8.06
N SER A 139 8.56 15.55 -9.18
CA SER A 139 9.39 16.04 -10.28
C SER A 139 10.29 17.21 -9.90
N THR A 140 10.01 17.91 -8.79
CA THR A 140 10.94 18.92 -8.24
C THR A 140 12.24 18.32 -7.69
N GLN A 141 12.24 17.01 -7.40
CA GLN A 141 13.37 16.23 -6.92
C GLN A 141 13.97 15.33 -8.00
N GLN A 142 13.49 15.44 -9.25
CA GLN A 142 14.02 14.70 -10.40
C GLN A 142 15.52 14.98 -10.58
N LYS A 143 16.23 13.98 -11.10
CA LYS A 143 17.66 14.06 -11.39
C LYS A 143 17.94 13.57 -12.80
N GLU A 144 18.96 14.18 -13.40
CA GLU A 144 19.49 13.78 -14.69
C GLU A 144 20.45 12.60 -14.52
N GLY A 145 20.50 11.73 -15.52
CA GLY A 145 21.37 10.56 -15.55
C GLY A 145 20.86 9.50 -16.52
N SER A 146 21.74 8.60 -16.93
CA SER A 146 21.36 7.45 -17.76
C SER A 146 20.73 6.34 -16.92
N LYS A 147 21.18 6.17 -15.67
CA LYS A 147 20.72 5.12 -14.76
C LYS A 147 20.23 5.73 -13.46
N ILE A 148 18.91 5.88 -13.35
CA ILE A 148 18.25 6.40 -12.15
C ILE A 148 17.53 5.24 -11.46
N GLY A 149 18.03 4.90 -10.28
CA GLY A 149 17.54 3.79 -9.48
C GLY A 149 16.46 4.21 -8.50
N SER A 150 15.68 3.24 -8.05
CA SER A 150 14.83 3.37 -6.89
C SER A 150 14.87 2.15 -5.98
N ILE A 151 14.69 2.38 -4.68
CA ILE A 151 14.35 1.35 -3.69
C ILE A 151 13.09 1.82 -2.95
N VAL A 152 12.14 0.93 -2.70
CA VAL A 152 11.13 1.11 -1.65
C VAL A 152 11.43 0.15 -0.51
N MET A 153 11.42 0.67 0.72
CA MET A 153 11.69 -0.15 1.90
C MET A 153 10.89 0.30 3.12
N ASN A 154 10.54 -0.67 3.97
CA ASN A 154 9.92 -0.38 5.26
C ASN A 154 10.95 0.08 6.30
N ALA A 155 12.12 -0.58 6.36
CA ALA A 155 13.21 -0.26 7.30
C ALA A 155 12.77 -0.21 8.78
N ASN A 156 12.22 -1.32 9.29
CA ASN A 156 11.61 -1.42 10.63
C ASN A 156 12.37 -2.32 11.62
N PRO A 157 13.57 -1.97 12.12
CA PRO A 157 14.28 -0.72 11.88
C PRO A 157 15.20 -0.79 10.65
N PHE A 158 15.91 0.30 10.38
CA PHE A 158 17.01 0.34 9.41
C PHE A 158 18.13 -0.58 9.87
N THR A 159 18.66 -1.44 8.98
CA THR A 159 19.67 -2.47 9.32
C THR A 159 20.87 -2.35 8.39
N LYS A 160 21.97 -3.03 8.70
CA LYS A 160 23.12 -3.11 7.78
C LYS A 160 22.71 -3.68 6.42
N GLY A 161 21.74 -4.59 6.38
CA GLY A 161 21.17 -5.12 5.14
C GLY A 161 20.53 -4.02 4.27
N HIS A 162 19.72 -3.13 4.86
CA HIS A 162 19.16 -1.99 4.14
C HIS A 162 20.25 -1.02 3.67
N GLN A 163 21.23 -0.72 4.54
CA GLN A 163 22.34 0.16 4.21
C GLN A 163 23.17 -0.38 3.05
N TYR A 164 23.46 -1.68 3.06
CA TYR A 164 24.14 -2.38 1.98
C TYR A 164 23.37 -2.30 0.67
N LEU A 165 22.06 -2.59 0.67
CA LEU A 165 21.23 -2.51 -0.53
C LEU A 165 21.28 -1.10 -1.15
N ILE A 166 21.20 -0.06 -0.32
CA ILE A 166 21.29 1.34 -0.76
C ILE A 166 22.70 1.64 -1.31
N GLN A 167 23.76 1.23 -0.62
CA GLN A 167 25.14 1.44 -1.08
C GLN A 167 25.40 0.75 -2.41
N TYR A 168 24.97 -0.51 -2.54
CA TYR A 168 25.07 -1.28 -3.77
C TYR A 168 24.31 -0.59 -4.90
N ALA A 169 23.03 -0.31 -4.73
CA ALA A 169 22.22 0.32 -5.77
C ALA A 169 22.76 1.71 -6.16
N ALA A 170 23.19 2.52 -5.19
CA ALA A 170 23.77 3.83 -5.44
C ALA A 170 25.10 3.76 -6.19
N SER A 171 25.92 2.71 -5.97
CA SER A 171 27.15 2.49 -6.74
C SER A 171 26.89 2.13 -8.21
N GLN A 172 25.68 1.67 -8.52
CA GLN A 172 25.28 1.23 -9.85
C GLN A 172 24.48 2.29 -10.62
N CYS A 173 24.20 3.44 -10.02
CA CYS A 173 23.30 4.46 -10.57
C CYS A 173 23.93 5.86 -10.53
N ASP A 174 23.53 6.71 -11.47
CA ASP A 174 23.85 8.14 -11.42
C ASP A 174 23.15 8.80 -10.23
N TRP A 175 21.90 8.38 -9.97
CA TRP A 175 21.14 8.78 -8.79
C TRP A 175 20.22 7.66 -8.28
N LEU A 176 19.97 7.64 -6.97
CA LEU A 176 19.10 6.67 -6.33
C LEU A 176 18.02 7.36 -5.48
N HIS A 177 16.76 7.06 -5.78
CA HIS A 177 15.61 7.49 -4.98
C HIS A 177 15.15 6.39 -4.01
N VAL A 178 15.28 6.64 -2.71
CA VAL A 178 14.88 5.69 -1.66
C VAL A 178 13.57 6.17 -1.03
N PHE A 179 12.51 5.39 -1.15
CA PHE A 179 11.22 5.67 -0.54
C PHE A 179 11.02 4.84 0.73
N VAL A 180 10.75 5.52 1.85
CA VAL A 180 10.45 4.86 3.12
C VAL A 180 8.94 4.69 3.25
N VAL A 181 8.47 3.45 3.39
CA VAL A 181 7.03 3.11 3.46
C VAL A 181 6.35 3.79 4.64
N ASN A 182 5.25 4.49 4.40
CA ASN A 182 4.51 5.29 5.38
C ASN A 182 3.29 4.54 5.93
N GLU A 183 3.53 3.37 6.51
CA GLU A 183 2.52 2.58 7.23
C GLU A 183 2.93 2.47 8.71
N ASN A 184 1.99 2.76 9.62
CA ASN A 184 2.24 2.89 11.07
C ASN A 184 1.95 1.61 11.87
N ALA A 185 1.93 0.43 11.24
CA ALA A 185 1.70 -0.86 11.90
C ALA A 185 2.99 -1.48 12.50
N SER A 186 4.01 -0.67 12.79
CA SER A 186 5.37 -1.14 13.09
C SER A 186 5.87 -0.77 14.49
N LEU A 187 6.77 -1.59 15.04
CA LEU A 187 7.49 -1.31 16.31
C LEU A 187 8.21 0.04 16.29
N PHE A 188 8.72 0.46 15.13
CA PHE A 188 9.30 1.79 14.93
C PHE A 188 8.30 2.66 14.17
N SER A 189 8.02 3.87 14.68
CA SER A 189 7.15 4.83 13.98
C SER A 189 7.73 5.23 12.62
N PHE A 190 6.87 5.66 11.70
CA PHE A 190 7.30 6.16 10.40
C PHE A 190 8.39 7.23 10.49
N ASP A 191 8.20 8.24 11.34
CA ASP A 191 9.17 9.34 11.49
C ASP A 191 10.54 8.83 11.96
N THR A 192 10.55 7.86 12.89
CA THR A 192 11.77 7.21 13.33
C THR A 192 12.44 6.46 12.18
N ARG A 193 11.69 5.64 11.43
CA ARG A 193 12.25 4.88 10.30
C ARG A 193 12.83 5.81 9.23
N LEU A 194 12.09 6.87 8.86
CA LEU A 194 12.54 7.88 7.92
C LEU A 194 13.83 8.57 8.39
N LYS A 195 13.90 8.95 9.67
CA LYS A 195 15.10 9.54 10.27
C LYS A 195 16.29 8.59 10.21
N LEU A 196 16.11 7.32 10.60
CA LEU A 196 17.18 6.32 10.61
C LEU A 196 17.73 6.05 9.20
N VAL A 197 16.86 5.99 8.19
CA VAL A 197 17.28 5.84 6.78
C VAL A 197 18.06 7.07 6.33
N LYS A 198 17.58 8.30 6.61
CA LYS A 198 18.29 9.54 6.26
C LYS A 198 19.67 9.61 6.92
N ASP A 199 19.74 9.33 8.22
CA ASP A 199 21.00 9.37 8.97
C ASP A 199 21.98 8.30 8.48
N GLY A 200 21.50 7.07 8.24
CA GLY A 200 22.32 5.95 7.78
C GLY A 200 22.80 6.06 6.32
N THR A 201 22.25 6.98 5.54
CA THR A 201 22.60 7.22 4.13
C THR A 201 23.27 8.56 3.87
N LYS A 202 23.44 9.40 4.92
CA LYS A 202 23.93 10.78 4.81
C LYS A 202 25.25 10.93 4.06
N GLN A 203 26.13 9.94 4.16
CA GLN A 203 27.44 9.92 3.49
C GLN A 203 27.38 9.55 1.99
N ILE A 204 26.25 9.06 1.49
CA ILE A 204 26.09 8.62 0.09
C ILE A 204 25.59 9.81 -0.73
N LYS A 205 26.45 10.31 -1.63
CA LYS A 205 26.26 11.61 -2.29
C LYS A 205 25.11 11.65 -3.31
N ASN A 206 24.77 10.51 -3.91
CA ASN A 206 23.82 10.39 -5.01
C ASN A 206 22.51 9.71 -4.57
N VAL A 207 22.06 9.96 -3.33
CA VAL A 207 20.84 9.40 -2.77
C VAL A 207 19.88 10.51 -2.35
N THR A 208 18.61 10.36 -2.70
CA THR A 208 17.52 11.15 -2.11
C THR A 208 16.57 10.22 -1.37
N VAL A 209 16.35 10.49 -0.08
CA VAL A 209 15.41 9.74 0.75
C VAL A 209 14.08 10.49 0.83
N HIS A 210 13.03 9.82 0.39
CA HIS A 210 11.65 10.32 0.35
C HIS A 210 10.80 9.69 1.45
N ALA A 211 9.94 10.51 2.04
CA ALA A 211 8.71 10.00 2.64
C ALA A 211 7.85 9.43 1.49
N SER A 212 7.42 8.17 1.59
CA SER A 212 6.44 7.64 0.63
C SER A 212 5.06 8.27 0.84
N SER A 213 4.23 8.19 -0.20
CA SER A 213 2.84 8.61 -0.18
C SER A 213 1.90 7.40 -0.11
N PRO A 214 0.58 7.62 0.02
CA PRO A 214 -0.41 6.56 -0.12
C PRO A 214 -0.39 5.83 -1.47
N TYR A 215 0.36 6.33 -2.48
CA TYR A 215 0.50 5.70 -3.80
C TYR A 215 1.64 4.66 -3.88
N ILE A 216 2.40 4.42 -2.80
CA ILE A 216 3.53 3.48 -2.78
C ILE A 216 3.40 2.53 -1.59
N ILE A 217 3.18 1.24 -1.85
CA ILE A 217 3.11 0.15 -0.86
C ILE A 217 2.33 0.59 0.38
N SER A 218 1.08 0.98 0.18
CA SER A 218 0.15 1.36 1.24
C SER A 218 -0.97 0.35 1.38
N ARG A 219 -1.79 0.42 2.43
CA ARG A 219 -3.03 -0.37 2.52
C ARG A 219 -3.95 -0.15 1.31
N ALA A 220 -3.87 1.03 0.68
CA ALA A 220 -4.71 1.43 -0.43
C ALA A 220 -4.19 0.96 -1.79
N THR A 221 -2.88 0.76 -1.98
CA THR A 221 -2.33 0.26 -3.27
C THR A 221 -1.89 -1.19 -3.20
N PHE A 222 -1.56 -1.68 -2.01
CA PHE A 222 -1.06 -3.02 -1.77
C PHE A 222 -1.67 -3.62 -0.50
N PRO A 223 -2.94 -4.05 -0.55
CA PRO A 223 -3.61 -4.68 0.58
C PRO A 223 -3.06 -6.09 0.83
N THR A 224 -1.91 -6.16 1.54
CA THR A 224 -1.13 -7.39 1.80
C THR A 224 -1.91 -8.53 2.46
N TYR A 225 -3.04 -8.22 3.08
CA TYR A 225 -3.90 -9.17 3.77
C TYR A 225 -4.69 -10.10 2.84
N PHE A 226 -4.79 -9.80 1.53
CA PHE A 226 -5.36 -10.72 0.54
C PHE A 226 -4.40 -11.86 0.15
N LEU A 227 -3.08 -11.66 0.33
CA LEU A 227 -2.02 -12.44 -0.33
C LEU A 227 -1.77 -13.86 0.21
N LYS A 228 -2.75 -14.50 0.85
CA LYS A 228 -2.58 -15.81 1.50
C LYS A 228 -2.78 -17.00 0.57
N ASP A 229 -3.50 -16.83 -0.54
CA ASP A 229 -3.94 -17.95 -1.37
C ASP A 229 -3.37 -17.92 -2.81
N LYS A 230 -2.41 -17.03 -3.10
CA LYS A 230 -1.77 -16.86 -4.43
C LYS A 230 -2.79 -16.82 -5.57
N THR A 231 -3.91 -16.15 -5.33
CA THR A 231 -5.01 -16.08 -6.29
C THR A 231 -4.67 -15.10 -7.41
N LYS A 232 -5.43 -15.12 -8.52
CA LYS A 232 -5.31 -14.09 -9.56
C LYS A 232 -5.53 -12.67 -9.03
N ILE A 233 -6.36 -12.53 -7.98
CA ILE A 233 -6.67 -11.25 -7.33
C ILE A 233 -5.44 -10.72 -6.58
N ASP A 234 -4.66 -11.59 -5.95
CA ASP A 234 -3.43 -11.22 -5.26
C ASP A 234 -2.39 -10.62 -6.20
N GLN A 235 -2.23 -11.22 -7.37
CA GLN A 235 -1.38 -10.70 -8.44
C GLN A 235 -1.90 -9.38 -9.01
N ALA A 236 -3.22 -9.19 -9.06
CA ALA A 236 -3.82 -7.95 -9.51
C ALA A 236 -3.53 -6.80 -8.54
N TYR A 237 -3.62 -7.02 -7.23
CA TYR A 237 -3.26 -6.00 -6.24
C TYR A 237 -1.76 -5.63 -6.26
N MET A 238 -0.87 -6.61 -6.45
CA MET A 238 0.54 -6.33 -6.73
C MET A 238 0.71 -5.47 -7.98
N GLY A 239 -0.05 -5.80 -9.04
CA GLY A 239 -0.07 -5.07 -10.30
C GLY A 239 -0.51 -3.62 -10.15
N ILE A 240 -1.54 -3.34 -9.34
CA ILE A 240 -1.99 -1.96 -9.08
C ILE A 240 -0.84 -1.12 -8.55
N ASP A 241 -0.17 -1.54 -7.48
CA ASP A 241 0.94 -0.80 -6.89
C ASP A 241 2.12 -0.62 -7.88
N LEU A 242 2.50 -1.69 -8.58
CA LEU A 242 3.63 -1.67 -9.51
C LEU A 242 3.35 -0.83 -10.76
N LEU A 243 2.12 -0.84 -11.27
CA LEU A 243 1.71 0.02 -12.39
C LEU A 243 1.56 1.48 -11.95
N ILE A 244 1.12 1.77 -10.73
CA ILE A 244 1.17 3.14 -10.18
C ILE A 244 2.61 3.63 -10.19
N PHE A 245 3.54 2.80 -9.70
CA PHE A 245 4.95 3.13 -9.69
C PHE A 245 5.48 3.35 -11.11
N ARG A 246 5.23 2.43 -12.03
CA ARG A 246 5.73 2.47 -13.42
C ARG A 246 5.13 3.61 -14.24
N ASN A 247 3.83 3.85 -14.14
CA ASN A 247 3.13 4.77 -15.03
C ASN A 247 3.23 6.22 -14.56
N TYR A 248 3.40 6.44 -13.25
CA TYR A 248 3.32 7.78 -12.66
C TYR A 248 4.61 8.19 -11.94
N ILE A 249 5.05 7.38 -10.97
CA ILE A 249 6.12 7.77 -10.04
C ILE A 249 7.48 7.73 -10.70
N ALA A 250 7.75 6.67 -11.47
CA ALA A 250 9.03 6.50 -12.14
C ALA A 250 9.28 7.58 -13.21
N PRO A 251 8.34 7.90 -14.12
CA PRO A 251 8.50 9.01 -15.05
C PRO A 251 8.71 10.36 -14.36
N ALA A 252 8.03 10.62 -13.23
CA ALA A 252 8.19 11.87 -12.50
C ALA A 252 9.62 12.09 -11.95
N LEU A 253 10.40 11.02 -11.79
CA LEU A 253 11.76 11.07 -11.24
C LEU A 253 12.83 10.54 -12.20
N ASN A 254 12.48 10.26 -13.47
CA ASN A 254 13.35 9.59 -14.45
C ASN A 254 13.82 8.18 -14.05
N ILE A 255 13.14 7.52 -13.10
CA ILE A 255 13.54 6.20 -12.61
C ILE A 255 13.39 5.16 -13.73
N ASN A 256 14.45 4.40 -13.99
CA ASN A 256 14.48 3.30 -14.96
C ASN A 256 15.05 2.00 -14.40
N TYR A 257 15.46 1.98 -13.12
CA TYR A 257 15.82 0.76 -12.38
C TYR A 257 15.11 0.68 -11.03
N ARG A 258 14.67 -0.51 -10.65
CA ARG A 258 14.10 -0.81 -9.33
C ARG A 258 14.91 -1.91 -8.66
N PHE A 259 15.49 -1.60 -7.51
CA PHE A 259 16.33 -2.51 -6.74
C PHE A 259 15.57 -3.05 -5.52
N VAL A 260 15.69 -4.36 -5.30
CA VAL A 260 15.19 -5.04 -4.10
C VAL A 260 16.24 -5.99 -3.55
N GLY A 261 16.16 -6.31 -2.26
CA GLY A 261 16.94 -7.41 -1.70
C GLY A 261 16.21 -8.73 -1.88
N THR A 262 16.94 -9.83 -2.06
CA THR A 262 16.37 -11.19 -2.06
C THR A 262 15.56 -11.44 -0.78
N GLU A 263 14.43 -12.15 -0.87
CA GLU A 263 13.61 -12.51 0.30
C GLU A 263 13.19 -13.98 0.23
N PRO A 264 13.92 -14.89 0.90
CA PRO A 264 13.62 -16.31 0.87
C PRO A 264 12.59 -16.76 1.91
N TYR A 265 12.26 -15.94 2.92
CA TYR A 265 11.48 -16.39 4.08
C TYR A 265 10.07 -15.78 4.17
N ASP A 266 9.87 -14.58 3.62
CA ASP A 266 8.56 -13.93 3.57
C ASP A 266 7.92 -14.17 2.19
N GLU A 267 6.92 -15.05 2.16
CA GLU A 267 6.21 -15.45 0.95
C GLU A 267 5.53 -14.28 0.22
N VAL A 268 5.01 -13.31 0.97
CA VAL A 268 4.34 -12.14 0.40
C VAL A 268 5.35 -11.23 -0.29
N THR A 269 6.45 -10.94 0.40
CA THR A 269 7.52 -10.12 -0.16
C THR A 269 8.18 -10.82 -1.35
N LYS A 270 8.36 -12.14 -1.29
CA LYS A 270 8.86 -12.94 -2.42
C LYS A 270 7.92 -12.85 -3.63
N ALA A 271 6.61 -13.05 -3.43
CA ALA A 271 5.63 -12.96 -4.51
C ALA A 271 5.59 -11.55 -5.12
N TYR A 272 5.74 -10.50 -4.31
CA TYR A 272 5.83 -9.12 -4.80
C TYR A 272 7.12 -8.87 -5.62
N ASN A 273 8.27 -9.41 -5.20
CA ASN A 273 9.51 -9.38 -6.00
C ASN A 273 9.32 -10.10 -7.34
N GLU A 274 8.71 -11.29 -7.34
CA GLU A 274 8.41 -12.04 -8.58
C GLU A 274 7.47 -11.24 -9.50
N ALA A 275 6.46 -10.57 -8.95
CA ALA A 275 5.54 -9.73 -9.69
C ALA A 275 6.21 -8.49 -10.31
N MET A 276 7.32 -7.98 -9.73
CA MET A 276 8.05 -6.84 -10.29
C MET A 276 8.56 -7.12 -11.70
N SER A 277 9.16 -8.29 -11.95
CA SER A 277 9.69 -8.59 -13.28
C SER A 277 8.59 -8.52 -14.34
N TYR A 278 7.40 -9.05 -14.05
CA TYR A 278 6.26 -8.96 -14.97
C TYR A 278 5.76 -7.52 -15.14
N TRP A 279 5.35 -6.85 -14.05
CA TRP A 279 4.66 -5.56 -14.14
C TRP A 279 5.57 -4.38 -14.50
N LEU A 280 6.87 -4.46 -14.18
CA LEU A 280 7.83 -3.40 -14.45
C LEU A 280 8.52 -3.54 -15.81
N GLU A 281 8.78 -4.77 -16.28
CA GLU A 281 9.61 -5.01 -17.47
C GLU A 281 8.81 -5.33 -18.73
N ASP A 282 7.66 -6.00 -18.61
CA ASP A 282 6.87 -6.41 -19.77
C ASP A 282 6.30 -5.17 -20.50
N LYS A 283 6.46 -5.11 -21.82
CA LYS A 283 5.95 -3.99 -22.64
C LYS A 283 4.46 -4.14 -22.96
N ALA A 284 3.89 -5.34 -22.81
CA ALA A 284 2.48 -5.59 -23.07
C ALA A 284 1.56 -5.05 -21.97
N VAL A 285 2.06 -4.90 -20.74
CA VAL A 285 1.24 -4.49 -19.58
C VAL A 285 1.08 -2.97 -19.44
N SER A 286 1.93 -2.16 -20.08
CA SER A 286 1.85 -0.70 -20.04
C SER A 286 2.58 -0.05 -21.21
N ASN A 287 2.00 1.04 -21.72
CA ASN A 287 2.60 1.92 -22.73
C ASN A 287 3.74 2.79 -22.18
N HIS A 288 3.94 2.81 -20.86
CA HIS A 288 5.06 3.53 -20.24
C HIS A 288 6.35 2.71 -20.32
N SER A 289 7.48 3.42 -20.32
CA SER A 289 8.82 2.83 -20.35
C SER A 289 8.96 1.70 -19.32
N ALA A 290 9.56 0.60 -19.75
CA ALA A 290 9.91 -0.51 -18.87
C ALA A 290 10.95 -0.04 -17.84
N ILE A 291 10.87 -0.59 -16.63
CA ILE A 291 11.80 -0.35 -15.53
C ILE A 291 12.53 -1.65 -15.28
N THR A 292 13.86 -1.62 -15.37
CA THR A 292 14.68 -2.81 -15.16
C THR A 292 14.60 -3.23 -13.69
N PHE A 293 14.21 -4.47 -13.44
CA PHE A 293 14.17 -5.05 -12.11
C PHE A 293 15.54 -5.65 -11.75
N VAL A 294 16.04 -5.32 -10.56
CA VAL A 294 17.33 -5.82 -10.08
C VAL A 294 17.18 -6.38 -8.66
N GLU A 295 17.30 -7.69 -8.54
CA GLU A 295 17.35 -8.36 -7.25
C GLU A 295 18.80 -8.50 -6.76
N VAL A 296 19.05 -8.05 -5.53
CA VAL A 296 20.37 -8.00 -4.91
C VAL A 296 20.45 -9.00 -3.77
N GLN A 297 21.48 -9.84 -3.77
CA GLN A 297 21.66 -10.83 -2.71
C GLN A 297 21.83 -10.15 -1.35
N ARG A 298 21.08 -10.61 -0.34
CA ARG A 298 21.25 -10.12 1.04
C ARG A 298 22.61 -10.47 1.61
N ILE A 299 23.16 -9.54 2.41
CA ILE A 299 24.35 -9.79 3.21
C ILE A 299 24.04 -10.64 4.45
N THR A 300 25.05 -11.38 4.89
CA THR A 300 25.04 -12.15 6.13
C THR A 300 26.04 -11.57 7.13
N GLU A 301 25.76 -11.75 8.41
CA GLU A 301 26.72 -11.57 9.50
C GLU A 301 27.04 -12.97 10.02
N GLY A 302 28.21 -13.52 9.65
CA GLY A 302 28.47 -14.95 9.74
C GLY A 302 27.49 -15.75 8.88
N ASP A 303 26.82 -16.74 9.46
CA ASP A 303 25.81 -17.58 8.78
C ASP A 303 24.39 -16.99 8.85
N THR A 304 24.21 -15.82 9.47
CA THR A 304 22.87 -15.27 9.71
C THR A 304 22.55 -14.13 8.74
N ILE A 305 21.42 -14.25 8.03
CA ILE A 305 20.91 -13.17 7.17
C ILE A 305 20.51 -11.96 8.02
N VAL A 306 21.06 -10.80 7.67
CA VAL A 306 20.72 -9.54 8.35
C VAL A 306 19.32 -9.09 7.96
N SER A 307 18.36 -9.18 8.89
CA SER A 307 16.97 -8.75 8.65
C SER A 307 16.40 -7.90 9.80
N ALA A 308 15.47 -7.01 9.47
CA ALA A 308 14.77 -6.20 10.47
C ALA A 308 13.94 -7.04 11.44
N SER A 309 13.33 -8.13 10.95
CA SER A 309 12.54 -9.05 11.78
C SER A 309 13.41 -9.75 12.84
N LEU A 310 14.64 -10.16 12.47
CA LEU A 310 15.61 -10.68 13.43
C LEU A 310 16.00 -9.63 14.47
N VAL A 311 16.27 -8.39 14.06
CA VAL A 311 16.58 -7.29 14.98
C VAL A 311 15.45 -7.09 15.99
N ARG A 312 14.18 -7.06 15.56
CA ARG A 312 13.04 -6.92 16.48
C ARG A 312 12.94 -8.09 17.46
N LYS A 313 13.18 -9.33 17.01
CA LYS A 313 13.18 -10.53 17.86
C LYS A 313 14.27 -10.46 18.94
N LEU A 314 15.49 -10.06 18.56
CA LEU A 314 16.63 -9.93 19.48
C LEU A 314 16.43 -8.78 20.48
N LEU A 315 15.87 -7.65 20.02
CA LEU A 315 15.47 -6.53 20.89
C LEU A 315 14.48 -6.98 21.96
N ALA A 316 13.41 -7.69 21.56
CA ALA A 316 12.42 -8.23 22.48
C ALA A 316 13.00 -9.24 23.49
N SER A 317 14.10 -9.92 23.13
CA SER A 317 14.79 -10.88 23.98
C SER A 317 15.96 -10.28 24.79
N GLY A 318 16.15 -8.94 24.74
CA GLY A 318 17.23 -8.25 25.45
C GLY A 318 18.65 -8.54 24.94
N GLN A 319 18.80 -9.13 23.74
CA GLN A 319 20.09 -9.52 23.18
C GLN A 319 20.78 -8.35 22.44
N TYR A 320 21.09 -7.29 23.16
CA TYR A 320 21.49 -6.00 22.57
C TYR A 320 22.84 -6.03 21.84
N GLU A 321 23.81 -6.82 22.32
CA GLU A 321 25.10 -6.96 21.63
C GLU A 321 24.95 -7.61 20.25
N GLU A 322 24.03 -8.56 20.09
CA GLU A 322 23.72 -9.14 18.78
C GLU A 322 22.99 -8.13 17.88
N VAL A 323 22.07 -7.33 18.44
CA VAL A 323 21.41 -6.24 17.70
C VAL A 323 22.44 -5.25 17.15
N LYS A 324 23.42 -4.84 17.97
CA LYS A 324 24.49 -3.91 17.57
C LYS A 324 25.29 -4.39 16.37
N LYS A 325 25.48 -5.70 16.22
CA LYS A 325 26.15 -6.29 15.04
C LYS A 325 25.30 -6.21 13.77
N LEU A 326 23.97 -6.16 13.86
CA LEU A 326 23.07 -6.21 12.71
C LEU A 326 22.65 -4.84 12.16
N VAL A 327 22.86 -3.77 12.92
CA VAL A 327 22.41 -2.42 12.57
C VAL A 327 23.58 -1.46 12.35
N PRO A 328 23.41 -0.38 11.54
CA PRO A 328 24.41 0.67 11.42
C PRO A 328 24.53 1.44 12.74
N SER A 329 25.66 2.14 12.94
CA SER A 329 25.89 2.97 14.14
C SER A 329 24.76 3.94 14.39
N THR A 330 24.24 4.61 13.36
CA THR A 330 23.11 5.56 13.48
C THR A 330 21.84 4.94 14.07
N THR A 331 21.58 3.67 13.76
CA THR A 331 20.45 2.93 14.34
C THR A 331 20.76 2.48 15.75
N TRP A 332 21.99 2.01 16.01
CA TRP A 332 22.40 1.64 17.35
C TRP A 332 22.38 2.82 18.33
N ASP A 333 22.81 4.00 17.91
CA ASP A 333 22.80 5.22 18.72
C ASP A 333 21.36 5.61 19.11
N TYR A 334 20.41 5.47 18.17
CA TYR A 334 18.99 5.67 18.46
C TYR A 334 18.45 4.61 19.44
N LEU A 335 18.75 3.33 19.21
CA LEU A 335 18.28 2.22 20.04
C LEU A 335 18.80 2.35 21.47
N SER A 336 20.11 2.57 21.63
CA SER A 336 20.77 2.70 22.93
C SER A 336 20.22 3.87 23.76
N ALA A 337 19.88 4.98 23.10
CA ALA A 337 19.22 6.12 23.74
C ALA A 337 17.73 5.91 24.08
N ASN A 338 17.10 4.84 23.59
CA ASN A 338 15.66 4.58 23.73
C ASN A 338 15.34 3.15 24.19
N LEU A 339 16.29 2.43 24.80
CA LEU A 339 16.11 1.00 25.16
C LEU A 339 14.88 0.75 26.04
N ASP A 340 14.55 1.69 26.93
CA ASP A 340 13.38 1.57 27.81
C ASP A 340 12.05 1.48 27.04
N LYS A 341 11.98 1.98 25.80
CA LYS A 341 10.78 1.85 24.94
C LYS A 341 10.62 0.45 24.34
N PHE A 342 11.65 -0.38 24.40
CA PHE A 342 11.69 -1.70 23.75
C PHE A 342 11.84 -2.86 24.75
N LYS A 343 11.90 -2.56 26.06
CA LYS A 343 11.73 -3.57 27.12
C LYS A 343 10.25 -3.98 27.12
N ILE A 344 9.98 -5.25 26.77
CA ILE A 344 8.65 -5.86 26.86
C ILE A 344 8.46 -6.41 28.27
#